data_AF-A0A7Y2YKQ7-F1
#
_entry.id   AF-A0A7Y2YKQ7-F1
#
_cell.length_a   1.000
_cell.length_b   1.000
_cell.length_c   1.000
_cell.angle_alpha   90.00
_cell.angle_beta   90.00
_cell.angle_gamma   90.00
#
_symmetry.space_group_name_H-M   'P 1'
#
loop_
_entity.id
_entity.type
_entity.pdbx_description
1 polymer ?
#
loop_
_entity_poly.entity_id
_entity_poly.type
_entity_poly.pdbx_seq_one_letter_code
_entity_poly.pdbx_strand_id
1 'polypeptide(L)'
;MAAVNTRIVHRSNALSGYAYGEDFLYDESMRMGRGFKGGVTATAFTSGLGAFMLGAALPPSRWLMENYLLPKPGEGPSPDQQRNGMYDLRFYGTTAGGQQLVTRVTGDRDPGYGSTAKILGEAGACLAQDISRTDPGGGFWTPATALGDALLARLEQHAGLTFEVVDP
;
A
#
# COMPACT_ATOMS: atom_id res chain seq x y z
N MET A 1 -1.47 4.82 4.14
CA MET A 1 -2.31 5.13 2.96
C MET A 1 -3.75 4.63 3.11
N ALA A 2 -4.20 4.33 4.34
CA ALA A 2 -5.51 3.75 4.63
C ALA A 2 -6.69 4.43 3.94
N ALA A 3 -6.67 5.76 3.80
CA ALA A 3 -7.73 6.51 3.13
C ALA A 3 -7.99 6.04 1.69
N VAL A 4 -7.01 5.48 0.98
CA VAL A 4 -7.22 4.92 -0.37
C VAL A 4 -7.30 3.40 -0.30
N ASN A 5 -6.33 2.77 0.37
CA ASN A 5 -6.15 1.32 0.32
C ASN A 5 -7.32 0.53 0.92
N THR A 6 -7.91 1.02 2.02
CA THR A 6 -9.07 0.35 2.65
C THR A 6 -10.20 0.09 1.65
N ARG A 7 -10.53 1.08 0.82
CA ARG A 7 -11.57 0.98 -0.21
C ARG A 7 -11.24 -0.08 -1.25
N ILE A 8 -9.97 -0.16 -1.67
CA ILE A 8 -9.50 -1.15 -2.66
C ILE A 8 -9.47 -2.56 -2.08
N VAL A 9 -9.07 -2.73 -0.82
CA VAL A 9 -9.08 -4.02 -0.13
C VAL A 9 -10.52 -4.52 0.05
N HIS A 10 -11.44 -3.69 0.57
CA HIS A 10 -12.84 -4.09 0.69
C HIS A 10 -13.50 -4.34 -0.68
N ARG A 11 -13.14 -3.57 -1.71
CA ARG A 11 -13.60 -3.84 -3.08
C ARG A 11 -13.11 -5.19 -3.59
N SER A 12 -11.87 -5.56 -3.31
CA SER A 12 -11.31 -6.87 -3.66
C SER A 12 -12.06 -8.00 -2.94
N ASN A 13 -12.35 -7.83 -1.65
CA ASN A 13 -13.15 -8.80 -0.88
C ASN A 13 -14.57 -8.96 -1.45
N ALA A 14 -15.24 -7.86 -1.78
CA ALA A 14 -16.57 -7.90 -2.38
C ALA A 14 -16.57 -8.58 -3.76
N LEU A 15 -15.56 -8.31 -4.59
CA LEU A 15 -15.39 -8.93 -5.91
C LEU A 15 -15.06 -10.42 -5.84
N SER A 16 -14.41 -10.88 -4.77
CA SER A 16 -14.09 -12.30 -4.55
C SER A 16 -15.20 -13.08 -3.85
N GLY A 17 -16.42 -12.53 -3.75
CA GLY A 17 -17.54 -13.19 -3.06
C GLY A 17 -17.36 -13.25 -1.54
N TYR A 18 -16.75 -12.21 -0.96
CA TYR A 18 -16.46 -12.10 0.48
C TYR A 18 -15.54 -13.20 0.99
N ALA A 19 -14.47 -13.50 0.26
CA ALA A 19 -13.50 -14.55 0.62
C ALA A 19 -12.88 -14.38 2.02
N TYR A 20 -12.84 -13.15 2.56
CA TYR A 20 -12.35 -12.86 3.92
C TYR A 20 -13.49 -12.67 4.95
N GLY A 21 -14.74 -12.89 4.56
CA GLY A 21 -15.94 -12.65 5.35
C GLY A 21 -16.58 -11.28 5.10
N GLU A 22 -17.89 -11.16 5.37
CA GLU A 22 -18.62 -9.89 5.28
C GLU A 22 -18.22 -8.91 6.39
N ASP A 23 -17.89 -9.42 7.58
CA ASP A 23 -17.41 -8.65 8.73
C ASP A 23 -15.89 -8.43 8.71
N PHE A 24 -15.24 -8.59 7.56
CA PHE A 24 -13.79 -8.41 7.42
C PHE A 24 -13.37 -6.97 7.77
N LEU A 25 -12.41 -6.84 8.69
CA LEU A 25 -11.84 -5.56 9.11
C LEU A 25 -10.44 -5.39 8.53
N TYR A 26 -10.14 -4.17 8.08
CA TYR A 26 -8.82 -3.80 7.57
C TYR A 26 -8.44 -2.39 8.04
N ASP A 27 -7.26 -2.27 8.64
CA ASP A 27 -6.63 -0.99 8.96
C ASP A 27 -5.17 -0.96 8.48
N GLU A 28 -4.58 0.24 8.50
CA GLU A 28 -3.15 0.39 8.32
C GLU A 28 -2.58 1.23 9.45
N SER A 29 -1.43 0.79 9.98
CA SER A 29 -0.71 1.52 11.01
C SER A 29 0.78 1.57 10.71
N MET A 30 1.43 2.58 11.28
CA MET A 30 2.89 2.70 11.26
C MET A 30 3.44 2.33 12.63
N ARG A 31 4.44 1.44 12.65
CA ARG A 31 5.12 1.08 13.90
C ARG A 31 6.06 2.19 14.34
N MET A 32 5.73 2.83 15.46
CA MET A 32 6.48 3.97 16.02
C MET A 32 7.40 3.59 17.20
N GLY A 33 7.74 2.30 17.32
CA GLY A 33 8.54 1.76 18.42
C GLY A 33 7.69 1.19 19.58
N ARG A 34 8.35 0.61 20.58
CA ARG A 34 7.71 -0.08 21.71
C ARG A 34 7.63 0.80 22.98
N GLY A 35 6.66 0.49 23.84
CA GLY A 35 6.52 1.08 25.17
C GLY A 35 6.14 2.56 25.17
N PHE A 36 6.35 3.23 26.31
CA PHE A 36 5.96 4.63 26.52
C PHE A 36 6.55 5.57 25.46
N LYS A 37 7.84 5.41 25.11
CA LYS A 37 8.49 6.21 24.07
C LYS A 37 7.81 6.03 22.72
N GLY A 38 7.42 4.81 22.36
CA GLY A 38 6.66 4.54 21.13
C GLY A 38 5.29 5.22 21.13
N GLY A 39 4.59 5.18 22.27
CA GLY A 39 3.31 5.88 22.45
C GLY A 39 3.42 7.40 22.29
N VAL A 40 4.46 8.01 22.86
CA VAL A 40 4.74 9.44 22.69
C VAL A 40 5.02 9.77 21.22
N THR A 41 5.89 9.01 20.55
CA THR A 41 6.21 9.21 19.13
C THR A 41 4.96 9.07 18.24
N ALA A 42 4.14 8.05 18.47
CA ALA A 42 2.90 7.84 17.73
C ALA A 42 1.91 8.99 17.93
N THR A 43 1.76 9.47 19.17
CA THR A 43 0.86 10.59 19.49
C THR A 43 1.34 11.88 18.84
N ALA A 44 2.64 12.18 18.94
CA ALA A 44 3.23 13.36 18.32
C ALA A 44 3.07 13.33 16.80
N PHE A 45 3.36 12.20 16.15
CA PHE A 45 3.20 12.04 14.71
C PHE A 45 1.74 12.20 14.28
N THR A 46 0.81 11.54 14.96
CA THR A 46 -0.63 11.62 14.66
C THR A 46 -1.16 13.04 14.83
N SER A 47 -0.75 13.71 15.91
CA SER A 47 -1.14 15.11 16.18
C SER A 47 -0.56 16.06 15.14
N GLY A 48 0.71 15.87 14.77
CA GLY A 48 1.38 16.64 13.72
C GLY A 48 0.71 16.46 12.36
N LEU A 49 0.36 15.23 11.98
CA LEU A 49 -0.38 14.95 10.75
C LEU A 49 -1.77 15.59 10.76
N GLY A 50 -2.49 15.52 11.89
CA GLY A 50 -3.79 16.18 12.05
C GLY A 50 -3.70 17.70 11.89
N ALA A 51 -2.71 18.33 12.55
CA ALA A 51 -2.45 19.76 12.42
C ALA A 51 -2.08 20.16 10.99
N PHE A 52 -1.24 19.35 10.32
CA PHE A 52 -0.86 19.54 8.93
C PHE A 52 -2.08 19.49 8.00
N MET A 53 -2.95 18.48 8.14
CA MET A 53 -4.17 18.33 7.34
C MET A 53 -5.13 19.51 7.57
N LEU A 54 -5.29 19.96 8.81
CA LEU A 54 -6.10 21.14 9.12
C LEU A 54 -5.52 22.41 8.49
N GLY A 55 -4.20 22.61 8.59
CA GLY A 55 -3.50 23.69 7.91
C GLY A 55 -3.73 23.64 6.39
N ALA A 56 -3.75 22.45 5.80
CA ALA A 56 -3.90 22.27 4.36
C ALA A 56 -5.36 22.46 3.92
N ALA A 57 -6.33 22.31 4.81
CA ALA A 57 -7.73 22.55 4.53
C ALA A 57 -8.09 24.06 4.51
N LEU A 58 -7.39 24.89 5.30
CA LEU A 58 -7.69 26.30 5.46
C LEU A 58 -6.95 27.18 4.43
N PRO A 59 -7.62 28.12 3.73
CA PRO A 59 -7.02 28.84 2.60
C PRO A 59 -5.72 29.63 2.91
N PRO A 60 -5.61 30.42 4.00
CA PRO A 60 -4.40 31.20 4.26
C PRO A 60 -3.19 30.33 4.59
N SER A 61 -3.38 29.28 5.38
CA SER A 61 -2.32 28.34 5.74
C SER A 61 -1.96 27.40 4.60
N ARG A 62 -2.93 26.98 3.78
CA ARG A 62 -2.67 26.23 2.54
C ARG A 62 -1.73 27.01 1.63
N TRP A 63 -2.04 28.28 1.36
CA TRP A 63 -1.21 29.12 0.50
C TRP A 63 0.22 29.23 1.03
N LEU A 64 0.40 29.44 2.34
CA LEU A 64 1.73 29.49 2.93
C LEU A 64 2.47 28.16 2.77
N MET A 65 1.79 27.04 2.98
CA MET A 65 2.41 25.72 2.85
C MET A 65 2.79 25.40 1.41
N GLU A 66 1.91 25.66 0.44
CA GLU A 66 2.17 25.44 -0.98
C GLU A 66 3.37 26.24 -1.50
N ASN A 67 3.57 27.48 -1.00
CA ASN A 67 4.65 28.34 -1.49
C ASN A 67 5.99 28.12 -0.77
N TYR A 68 6.00 27.60 0.45
CA TYR A 68 7.21 27.61 1.29
C TYR A 68 7.55 26.28 1.98
N LEU A 69 6.62 25.34 2.13
CA LEU A 69 6.83 24.12 2.94
C LEU A 69 6.67 22.82 2.14
N LEU A 70 5.76 22.78 1.18
CA LEU A 70 5.48 21.58 0.40
C LEU A 70 6.47 21.44 -0.77
N PRO A 71 6.85 20.20 -1.13
CA PRO A 71 7.58 19.96 -2.38
C PRO A 71 6.79 20.50 -3.56
N LYS A 72 7.49 21.13 -4.51
CA LYS A 72 6.85 21.58 -5.74
C LYS A 72 6.44 20.37 -6.58
N PRO A 73 5.39 20.49 -7.40
CA PRO A 73 5.05 19.46 -8.38
C PRO A 73 6.28 19.07 -9.21
N GLY A 74 6.64 17.79 -9.21
CA GLY A 74 7.83 17.27 -9.91
C GLY A 74 9.08 17.12 -9.04
N GLU A 75 9.10 17.64 -7.81
CA GLU A 75 10.16 17.40 -6.82
C GLU A 75 9.95 16.05 -6.12
N GLY A 76 10.00 14.98 -6.92
CA GLY A 76 10.03 13.61 -6.40
C GLY A 76 11.39 13.25 -5.77
N PRO A 77 11.53 12.03 -5.23
CA PRO A 77 12.82 11.53 -4.75
C PRO A 77 13.85 11.55 -5.89
N SER A 78 15.11 11.80 -5.55
CA SER A 78 16.21 11.77 -6.51
C SER A 78 16.36 10.37 -7.14
N PRO A 79 16.98 10.25 -8.34
CA PRO A 79 17.22 8.94 -8.94
C PRO A 79 17.96 7.96 -8.02
N ASP A 80 18.87 8.44 -7.17
CA ASP A 80 19.56 7.59 -6.19
C ASP A 80 18.64 7.16 -5.05
N GLN A 81 17.77 8.05 -4.55
CA GLN A 81 16.75 7.69 -3.56
C GLN A 81 15.78 6.67 -4.13
N GLN A 82 15.40 6.81 -5.40
CA GLN A 82 14.53 5.85 -6.07
C GLN A 82 15.19 4.47 -6.19
N ARG A 83 16.48 4.47 -6.55
CA ARG A 83 17.23 3.24 -6.76
C ARG A 83 17.54 2.48 -5.48
N ASN A 84 17.82 3.18 -4.39
CA ASN A 84 18.32 2.61 -3.14
C ASN A 84 17.26 2.58 -2.02
N GLY A 85 16.05 3.08 -2.29
CA GLY A 85 14.92 2.95 -1.38
C GLY A 85 14.45 1.51 -1.26
N MET A 86 13.64 1.24 -0.24
CA MET A 86 13.01 -0.06 0.02
C MET A 86 11.76 0.13 0.86
N TYR A 87 10.89 -0.88 0.91
CA TYR A 87 9.82 -0.98 1.90
C TYR A 87 9.70 -2.39 2.45
N ASP A 88 9.29 -2.47 3.71
CA ASP A 88 9.02 -3.72 4.42
C ASP A 88 7.67 -3.59 5.13
N LEU A 89 6.67 -4.27 4.60
CA LEU A 89 5.30 -4.28 5.10
C LEU A 89 5.06 -5.57 5.89
N ARG A 90 4.35 -5.44 7.01
CA ARG A 90 3.86 -6.56 7.81
C ARG A 90 2.35 -6.49 7.87
N PHE A 91 1.68 -7.57 7.50
CA PHE A 91 0.24 -7.73 7.66
C PHE A 91 0.00 -8.69 8.82
N TYR A 92 -0.90 -8.28 9.71
CA TYR A 92 -1.32 -9.05 10.87
C TYR A 92 -2.78 -9.42 10.67
N GLY A 93 -3.05 -10.72 10.52
CA GLY A 93 -4.38 -11.26 10.31
C GLY A 93 -4.83 -12.09 11.49
N THR A 94 -6.10 -11.98 11.85
CA THR A 94 -6.77 -12.87 12.79
C THR A 94 -7.98 -13.48 12.09
N THR A 95 -8.04 -14.81 12.04
CA THR A 95 -9.20 -15.52 11.48
C THR A 95 -10.39 -15.47 12.44
N ALA A 96 -11.60 -15.78 11.97
CA ALA A 96 -12.79 -15.91 12.82
C ALA A 96 -12.60 -16.93 13.98
N GLY A 97 -11.75 -17.95 13.78
CA GLY A 97 -11.39 -18.93 14.80
C GLY A 97 -10.27 -18.48 15.76
N GLY A 98 -9.80 -17.23 15.66
CA GLY A 98 -8.75 -16.68 16.51
C GLY A 98 -7.32 -17.04 16.11
N GLN A 99 -7.13 -17.81 15.02
CA GLN A 99 -5.80 -18.14 14.50
C GLN A 99 -5.13 -16.87 13.98
N GLN A 100 -3.85 -16.70 14.33
CA GLN A 100 -3.04 -15.57 13.91
C GLN A 100 -2.24 -15.92 12.67
N LEU A 101 -2.15 -14.98 11.73
CA LEU A 101 -1.32 -15.06 10.53
C LEU A 101 -0.49 -13.78 10.45
N VAL A 102 0.79 -13.91 10.15
CA VAL A 102 1.62 -12.77 9.80
C VAL A 102 2.17 -12.97 8.40
N THR A 103 2.03 -11.96 7.55
CA THR A 103 2.67 -11.98 6.23
C THR A 103 3.59 -10.78 6.06
N ARG A 104 4.58 -10.95 5.20
CA ARG A 104 5.60 -9.96 4.87
C ARG A 104 5.55 -9.67 3.39
N VAL A 105 5.61 -8.38 3.05
CA VAL A 105 5.84 -7.93 1.68
C VAL A 105 7.00 -6.94 1.66
N THR A 106 8.04 -7.26 0.89
CA THR A 106 9.20 -6.36 0.71
C THR A 106 9.32 -5.91 -0.74
N GLY A 107 9.96 -4.77 -0.97
CA GLY A 107 10.39 -4.33 -2.30
C GLY A 107 11.75 -3.64 -2.26
N ASP A 108 12.52 -3.84 -3.34
CA ASP A 108 13.93 -3.44 -3.50
C ASP A 108 14.14 -2.01 -4.02
N ARG A 109 13.06 -1.22 -4.12
CA ARG A 109 13.07 0.18 -4.60
C ARG A 109 12.20 1.06 -3.72
N ASP A 110 12.33 2.37 -3.90
CA ASP A 110 11.45 3.30 -3.20
C ASP A 110 9.97 3.01 -3.52
N PRO A 111 9.07 3.08 -2.53
CA PRO A 111 7.67 2.71 -2.71
C PRO A 111 6.89 3.70 -3.60
N GLY A 112 7.36 4.94 -3.76
CA GLY A 112 6.60 6.00 -4.43
C GLY A 112 6.77 6.04 -5.95
N TYR A 113 7.98 5.77 -6.43
CA TYR A 113 8.35 5.93 -7.84
C TYR A 113 8.93 4.65 -8.41
N GLY A 114 10.10 4.22 -7.93
CA GLY A 114 10.86 3.09 -8.46
C GLY A 114 10.10 1.78 -8.41
N SER A 115 9.58 1.41 -7.24
CA SER A 115 8.80 0.17 -7.11
C SER A 115 7.43 0.29 -7.80
N THR A 116 6.76 1.44 -7.63
CA THR A 116 5.44 1.67 -8.26
C THR A 116 5.51 1.56 -9.78
N ALA A 117 6.56 2.08 -10.42
CA ALA A 117 6.77 1.96 -11.86
C ALA A 117 6.96 0.50 -12.30
N LYS A 118 7.73 -0.30 -11.53
CA LYS A 118 7.91 -1.74 -11.79
C LYS A 118 6.57 -2.49 -11.64
N ILE A 119 5.82 -2.24 -10.57
CA ILE A 119 4.52 -2.87 -10.32
C ILE A 119 3.54 -2.56 -11.45
N LEU A 120 3.48 -1.30 -11.90
CA LEU A 120 2.58 -0.90 -12.98
C LEU A 120 2.98 -1.54 -14.32
N GLY A 121 4.28 -1.61 -14.62
CA GLY A 121 4.81 -2.29 -15.80
C GLY A 121 4.43 -3.78 -15.82
N GLU A 122 4.66 -4.47 -14.71
CA GLU A 122 4.34 -5.90 -14.58
C GLU A 122 2.84 -6.17 -14.55
N ALA A 123 2.01 -5.26 -14.00
CA ALA A 123 0.56 -5.36 -14.10
C ALA A 123 0.08 -5.28 -15.56
N GLY A 124 0.66 -4.37 -16.36
CA GLY A 124 0.38 -4.26 -17.78
C GLY A 124 0.84 -5.51 -18.57
N ALA A 125 2.03 -6.02 -18.27
CA ALA A 125 2.54 -7.24 -18.88
C ALA A 125 1.69 -8.47 -18.51
N CYS A 126 1.30 -8.61 -17.24
CA CYS A 126 0.40 -9.65 -16.75
C CYS A 126 -0.92 -9.66 -17.53
N LEU A 127 -1.57 -8.50 -17.63
CA LEU A 127 -2.83 -8.37 -18.36
C LEU A 127 -2.70 -8.77 -19.85
N ALA A 128 -1.55 -8.49 -20.46
CA ALA A 128 -1.32 -8.77 -21.88
C ALA A 128 -0.93 -10.23 -22.17
N GLN A 129 -0.23 -10.89 -21.25
CA GLN A 129 0.47 -12.15 -21.51
C GLN A 129 -0.07 -13.33 -20.70
N ASP A 130 -0.57 -13.08 -19.48
CA ASP A 130 -0.81 -14.12 -18.49
C ASP A 130 -2.30 -14.29 -18.13
N ILE A 131 -3.15 -13.33 -18.54
CA ILE A 131 -4.59 -13.33 -18.21
C ILE A 131 -5.44 -13.64 -19.45
N SER A 132 -6.53 -14.39 -19.23
CA SER A 132 -7.52 -14.71 -20.25
C SER A 132 -8.14 -13.45 -20.84
N ARG A 133 -8.40 -13.46 -22.15
CA ARG A 133 -9.14 -12.38 -22.83
C ARG A 133 -10.64 -12.37 -22.52
N THR A 134 -11.15 -13.43 -21.89
CA THR A 134 -12.59 -13.66 -21.68
C THR A 134 -12.99 -13.74 -20.21
N ASP A 135 -12.01 -13.91 -19.31
CA ASP A 135 -12.19 -14.04 -17.86
C ASP A 135 -11.16 -13.12 -17.17
N PRO A 136 -11.54 -12.24 -16.23
CA PRO A 136 -12.83 -12.10 -15.53
C PRO A 136 -13.94 -11.38 -16.31
N GLY A 137 -13.73 -11.12 -17.61
CA GLY A 137 -14.64 -10.34 -18.45
C GLY A 137 -14.46 -8.83 -18.27
N GLY A 138 -15.29 -8.06 -18.98
CA GLY A 138 -15.23 -6.59 -18.93
C GLY A 138 -15.68 -6.03 -17.58
N GLY A 139 -15.11 -4.90 -17.16
CA GLY A 139 -15.54 -4.19 -15.94
C GLY A 139 -14.42 -3.51 -15.19
N PHE A 140 -14.73 -3.08 -13.96
CA PHE A 140 -13.78 -2.45 -13.04
C PHE A 140 -13.35 -3.45 -11.96
N TRP A 141 -12.15 -3.97 -12.13
CA TRP A 141 -11.52 -4.97 -11.28
C TRP A 141 -10.41 -4.38 -10.42
N THR A 142 -10.02 -5.11 -9.38
CA THR A 142 -8.79 -4.83 -8.63
C THR A 142 -7.67 -5.75 -9.11
N PRO A 143 -6.39 -5.39 -8.96
CA PRO A 143 -5.28 -6.27 -9.33
C PRO A 143 -5.36 -7.65 -8.66
N ALA A 144 -5.80 -7.68 -7.39
CA ALA A 144 -5.97 -8.92 -6.64
C ALA A 144 -7.05 -9.86 -7.21
N THR A 145 -8.08 -9.31 -7.88
CA THR A 145 -9.22 -10.10 -8.39
C THR A 145 -9.17 -10.36 -9.89
N ALA A 146 -8.47 -9.53 -10.67
CA ALA A 146 -8.27 -9.76 -12.10
C ALA A 146 -6.95 -10.45 -12.44
N LEU A 147 -5.88 -10.17 -11.69
CA LEU A 147 -4.53 -10.62 -12.03
C LEU A 147 -4.01 -11.68 -11.04
N GLY A 148 -4.39 -11.57 -9.76
CA GLY A 148 -4.16 -12.60 -8.74
C GLY A 148 -2.73 -13.13 -8.68
N ASP A 149 -2.61 -14.45 -8.61
CA ASP A 149 -1.33 -15.16 -8.48
C ASP A 149 -0.40 -14.96 -9.68
N ALA A 150 -0.94 -14.74 -10.88
CA ALA A 150 -0.13 -14.45 -12.05
C ALA A 150 0.65 -13.14 -11.88
N LEU A 151 0.03 -12.10 -11.29
CA LEU A 151 0.74 -10.88 -10.95
C LEU A 151 1.77 -11.10 -9.84
N LEU A 152 1.44 -11.86 -8.79
CA LEU A 152 2.39 -12.15 -7.71
C LEU A 152 3.68 -12.78 -8.26
N ALA A 153 3.54 -13.80 -9.10
CA ALA A 153 4.68 -14.48 -9.72
C ALA A 153 5.56 -13.51 -10.53
N ARG A 154 4.97 -12.62 -11.34
CA ARG A 154 5.73 -11.60 -12.08
C ARG A 154 6.43 -10.61 -11.17
N LEU A 155 5.75 -10.16 -10.11
CA LEU A 155 6.31 -9.18 -9.20
C LEU A 155 7.55 -9.74 -8.46
N GLU A 156 7.53 -11.01 -8.12
CA GLU A 156 8.69 -11.70 -7.54
C GLU A 156 9.80 -11.88 -8.57
N GLN A 157 9.48 -12.34 -9.78
CA GLN A 157 10.47 -12.66 -10.81
C GLN A 157 11.12 -11.43 -11.45
N HIS A 158 10.38 -10.33 -11.58
CA HIS A 158 10.76 -9.18 -12.42
C HIS A 158 10.71 -7.84 -11.69
N ALA A 159 9.90 -7.72 -10.64
CA ALA A 159 9.72 -6.45 -9.94
C ALA A 159 10.49 -6.35 -8.61
N GLY A 160 11.24 -7.37 -8.19
CA GLY A 160 12.05 -7.33 -6.97
C GLY A 160 11.20 -7.24 -5.69
N LEU A 161 9.96 -7.74 -5.76
CA LEU A 161 9.09 -7.90 -4.59
C LEU A 161 9.25 -9.30 -4.00
N THR A 162 8.86 -9.47 -2.75
CA THR A 162 8.82 -10.78 -2.10
C THR A 162 7.57 -10.87 -1.25
N PHE A 163 6.86 -12.00 -1.30
CA PHE A 163 5.65 -12.26 -0.53
C PHE A 163 5.84 -13.51 0.32
N GLU A 164 5.72 -13.38 1.64
CA GLU A 164 6.01 -14.49 2.55
C GLU A 164 4.99 -14.58 3.67
N VAL A 165 4.65 -15.81 4.05
CA VAL A 165 4.06 -16.10 5.36
C VAL A 165 5.21 -16.21 6.35
N VAL A 166 5.12 -15.50 7.47
CA VAL A 166 6.14 -15.53 8.52
C VAL A 166 5.52 -16.05 9.81
N ASP A 167 6.33 -16.75 10.60
CA ASP A 167 5.88 -17.23 11.91
C ASP A 167 5.48 -16.04 12.80
N PRO A 168 4.33 -16.12 13.50
CA PRO A 168 3.82 -15.04 14.35
C PRO A 168 4.77 -14.59 15.48
#